data_AF-A0A938VR84-F1
#
_entry.id   AF-A0A938VR84-F1
#
_cell.length_a   1.000
_cell.length_b   1.000
_cell.length_c   1.000
_cell.angle_alpha   90.00
_cell.angle_beta   90.00
_cell.angle_gamma   90.00
#
_symmetry.space_group_name_H-M   'P 1'
#
loop_
_entity.id
_entity.type
_entity.pdbx_description
1 polymer ?
#
loop_
_entity_poly.entity_id
_entity_poly.type
_entity_poly.pdbx_seq_one_letter_code
_entity_poly.pdbx_strand_id
1 'polypeptide(L)'
;MAAVGALVGCGEVPVPEVQVTAGEYAFTALASIGGGAVRFKLLNSGKEDHHLQLARLNEGVTLANLQTALAGPKPDQALALVSLPGGGGTVLPGGSASAVFELTAGRHILACFVPSADGVPHIAKGMVLPVTVAAPTGQAAKLPQPSAEAVLKDFVFELPELKAGKTAVKVINRGPQPHELSILRLAAGKTAADVLAFFQQPPSGPPLFQSAGGVNGLSARVTVVGELELTAGAYLAICLIPDPASGVPHAALGMVKEFADK
;
A
#
# COMPACT_ATOMS: atom_id res chain seq x y z
N MET A 1 28.95 -51.64 -5.06
CA MET A 1 27.72 -50.90 -5.41
C MET A 1 27.47 -49.88 -4.31
N ALA A 2 27.85 -48.62 -4.52
CA ALA A 2 27.53 -47.53 -3.61
C ALA A 2 26.32 -46.79 -4.19
N ALA A 3 25.20 -46.82 -3.48
CA ALA A 3 24.02 -46.04 -3.83
C ALA A 3 24.32 -44.57 -3.49
N VAL A 4 24.46 -43.75 -4.52
CA VAL A 4 24.50 -42.29 -4.37
C VAL A 4 23.07 -41.84 -4.13
N GLY A 5 22.73 -41.54 -2.88
CA GLY A 5 21.48 -40.88 -2.53
C GLY A 5 21.49 -39.46 -3.08
N ALA A 6 20.60 -39.19 -4.03
CA ALA A 6 20.34 -37.84 -4.49
C ALA A 6 19.73 -37.04 -3.32
N LEU A 7 20.46 -36.04 -2.83
CA LEU A 7 19.90 -34.97 -2.01
C LEU A 7 18.86 -34.24 -2.86
N VAL A 8 17.58 -34.51 -2.60
CA VAL A 8 16.48 -33.67 -3.08
C VAL A 8 16.63 -32.34 -2.35
N GLY A 9 17.27 -31.37 -3.00
CA GLY A 9 17.24 -29.99 -2.54
C GLY A 9 15.79 -29.53 -2.45
N CYS A 10 15.35 -29.10 -1.28
CA CYS A 10 14.07 -28.38 -1.15
C CYS A 10 14.20 -27.08 -1.95
N GLY A 11 13.69 -27.06 -3.18
CA GLY A 11 13.57 -25.84 -3.97
C GLY A 11 12.71 -24.82 -3.23
N GLU A 12 13.09 -23.55 -3.29
CA GLU A 12 12.31 -22.47 -2.68
C GLU A 12 10.93 -22.38 -3.36
N VAL A 13 9.86 -22.38 -2.55
CA VAL A 13 8.49 -22.27 -3.06
C VAL A 13 8.29 -20.85 -3.57
N PRO A 14 7.95 -20.64 -4.87
CA PRO A 14 7.74 -19.31 -5.40
C PRO A 14 6.52 -18.66 -4.76
N VAL A 15 6.60 -17.35 -4.50
CA VAL A 15 5.48 -16.56 -4.00
C VAL A 15 4.35 -16.54 -5.04
N PRO A 16 3.13 -17.01 -4.72
CA PRO A 16 1.98 -16.89 -5.60
C PRO A 16 1.67 -15.44 -5.95
N GLU A 17 1.33 -15.17 -7.20
CA GLU A 17 0.93 -13.84 -7.68
C GLU A 17 -0.59 -13.76 -7.87
N VAL A 18 -1.20 -12.70 -7.35
CA VAL A 18 -2.59 -12.31 -7.58
C VAL A 18 -2.58 -11.01 -8.38
N GLN A 19 -3.04 -11.07 -9.62
CA GLN A 19 -3.27 -9.86 -10.40
C GLN A 19 -4.59 -9.21 -9.98
N VAL A 20 -4.55 -7.89 -9.79
CA VAL A 20 -5.73 -7.05 -9.62
C VAL A 20 -5.70 -5.98 -10.70
N THR A 21 -6.78 -5.86 -11.46
CA THR A 21 -6.93 -4.79 -12.45
C THR A 21 -7.84 -3.71 -11.87
N ALA A 22 -7.34 -2.48 -11.80
CA ALA A 22 -8.12 -1.29 -11.51
C ALA A 22 -8.61 -0.66 -12.81
N GLY A 23 -9.88 -0.28 -12.83
CA GLY A 23 -10.45 0.68 -13.76
C GLY A 23 -11.24 1.71 -12.96
N GLU A 24 -11.91 2.64 -13.65
CA GLU A 24 -12.63 3.71 -12.99
C GLU A 24 -13.65 3.16 -12.01
N TYR A 25 -13.37 3.41 -10.74
CA TYR A 25 -14.20 3.11 -9.58
C TYR A 25 -14.47 1.61 -9.35
N ALA A 26 -13.66 0.71 -9.93
CA ALA A 26 -13.84 -0.73 -9.80
C ALA A 26 -12.52 -1.51 -9.81
N PHE A 27 -12.53 -2.65 -9.11
CA PHE A 27 -11.47 -3.66 -9.21
C PHE A 27 -12.00 -4.94 -9.88
N THR A 28 -11.16 -5.58 -10.67
CA THR A 28 -11.32 -6.97 -11.12
C THR A 28 -10.22 -7.83 -10.51
N ALA A 29 -10.60 -8.86 -9.76
CA ALA A 29 -9.69 -9.80 -9.14
C ALA A 29 -10.38 -11.15 -8.86
N LEU A 30 -9.62 -12.16 -8.44
CA LEU A 30 -10.18 -13.41 -7.91
C LEU A 30 -10.94 -13.15 -6.61
N ALA A 31 -12.14 -13.75 -6.48
CA ALA A 31 -12.97 -13.64 -5.28
C ALA A 31 -12.40 -14.40 -4.07
N SER A 32 -11.53 -15.38 -4.30
CA SER A 32 -10.86 -16.18 -3.27
C SER A 32 -9.39 -16.33 -3.61
N ILE A 33 -8.53 -16.14 -2.61
CA ILE A 33 -7.08 -16.26 -2.72
C ILE A 33 -6.51 -17.09 -1.58
N GLY A 34 -5.38 -17.75 -1.81
CA GLY A 34 -4.65 -18.47 -0.75
C GLY A 34 -4.05 -17.50 0.27
N GLY A 35 -4.01 -17.91 1.53
CA GLY A 35 -3.26 -17.21 2.58
C GLY A 35 -1.75 -17.51 2.50
N GLY A 36 -0.99 -16.80 3.32
CA GLY A 36 0.47 -16.82 3.36
C GLY A 36 1.09 -15.66 2.59
N ALA A 37 2.37 -15.77 2.24
CA ALA A 37 3.04 -14.80 1.38
C ALA A 37 2.38 -14.77 -0.02
N VAL A 38 1.84 -13.62 -0.41
CA VAL A 38 1.20 -13.40 -1.72
C VAL A 38 1.71 -12.10 -2.33
N ARG A 39 2.16 -12.16 -3.58
CA ARG A 39 2.46 -10.97 -4.39
C ARG A 39 1.16 -10.47 -5.01
N PHE A 40 0.75 -9.25 -4.69
CA PHE A 40 -0.27 -8.58 -5.48
C PHE A 40 0.39 -7.76 -6.56
N LYS A 41 -0.15 -7.85 -7.77
CA LYS A 41 0.21 -7.00 -8.91
C LYS A 41 -1.00 -6.17 -9.29
N LEU A 42 -0.96 -4.88 -8.99
CA LEU A 42 -1.97 -3.93 -9.41
C LEU A 42 -1.65 -3.44 -10.83
N LEU A 43 -2.60 -3.57 -11.74
CA LEU A 43 -2.57 -2.98 -13.07
C LEU A 43 -3.61 -1.85 -13.13
N ASN A 44 -3.18 -0.63 -13.45
CA ASN A 44 -4.12 0.46 -13.71
C ASN A 44 -4.49 0.51 -15.21
N SER A 45 -5.69 0.05 -15.54
CA SER A 45 -6.26 0.11 -16.90
C SER A 45 -7.24 1.28 -17.09
N GLY A 46 -7.44 2.10 -16.05
CA GLY A 46 -8.26 3.31 -16.09
C GLY A 46 -7.48 4.54 -16.53
N LYS A 47 -8.15 5.69 -16.43
CA LYS A 47 -7.65 7.03 -16.76
C LYS A 47 -7.35 7.88 -15.52
N GLU A 48 -7.81 7.45 -14.35
CA GLU A 48 -7.47 8.07 -13.07
C GLU A 48 -6.36 7.29 -12.38
N ASP A 49 -5.64 7.94 -11.48
CA ASP A 49 -4.68 7.30 -10.59
C ASP A 49 -5.42 6.32 -9.67
N HIS A 50 -4.90 5.11 -9.51
CA HIS A 50 -5.49 4.10 -8.65
C HIS A 50 -4.45 3.47 -7.73
N HIS A 51 -4.87 3.14 -6.51
CA HIS A 51 -4.07 2.34 -5.60
C HIS A 51 -4.90 1.18 -5.05
N LEU A 52 -4.24 0.25 -4.36
CA LEU A 52 -4.91 -0.89 -3.75
C LEU A 52 -4.56 -0.92 -2.28
N GLN A 53 -5.51 -0.64 -1.40
CA GLN A 53 -5.43 -0.99 0.01
C GLN A 53 -6.09 -2.35 0.20
N LEU A 54 -5.34 -3.32 0.73
CA LEU A 54 -5.93 -4.53 1.28
C LEU A 54 -6.29 -4.28 2.74
N ALA A 55 -7.51 -4.57 3.13
CA ALA A 55 -7.97 -4.44 4.51
C ALA A 55 -8.70 -5.72 4.95
N ARG A 56 -8.34 -6.25 6.12
CA ARG A 56 -9.04 -7.33 6.78
C ARG A 56 -10.19 -6.74 7.59
N LEU A 57 -11.42 -7.18 7.37
CA LEU A 57 -12.53 -6.82 8.24
C LEU A 57 -12.33 -7.48 9.61
N ASN A 58 -12.49 -6.71 10.69
CA ASN A 58 -12.43 -7.26 12.04
C ASN A 58 -13.56 -8.28 12.27
N GLU A 59 -13.44 -9.09 13.33
CA GLU A 59 -14.45 -10.07 13.67
C GLU A 59 -15.82 -9.41 13.86
N GLY A 60 -16.87 -10.00 13.32
CA GLY A 60 -18.23 -9.44 13.34
C GLY A 60 -18.48 -8.23 12.42
N VAL A 61 -17.44 -7.55 11.92
CA VAL A 61 -17.60 -6.39 11.02
C VAL A 61 -18.02 -6.85 9.63
N THR A 62 -19.06 -6.23 9.07
CA THR A 62 -19.51 -6.44 7.68
C THR A 62 -19.04 -5.32 6.75
N LEU A 63 -19.07 -5.54 5.44
CA LEU A 63 -18.85 -4.48 4.46
C LEU A 63 -19.83 -3.31 4.66
N ALA A 64 -21.10 -3.62 4.98
CA ALA A 64 -22.11 -2.60 5.24
C ALA A 64 -21.77 -1.73 6.46
N ASN A 65 -21.19 -2.31 7.52
CA ASN A 65 -20.70 -1.52 8.67
C ASN A 65 -19.59 -0.56 8.23
N LEU A 66 -18.64 -1.04 7.42
CA LEU A 66 -17.55 -0.21 6.92
C LEU A 66 -18.07 0.92 6.02
N GLN A 67 -18.96 0.61 5.07
CA GLN A 67 -19.57 1.62 4.19
C GLN A 67 -20.36 2.66 4.97
N THR A 68 -21.09 2.23 6.00
CA THR A 68 -21.82 3.15 6.90
C THR A 68 -20.86 4.08 7.64
N ALA A 69 -19.74 3.57 8.14
CA ALA A 69 -18.72 4.38 8.81
C ALA A 69 -18.07 5.39 7.85
N LEU A 70 -17.71 4.96 6.64
CA LEU A 70 -17.12 5.82 5.60
C LEU A 70 -18.08 6.90 5.08
N ALA A 71 -19.39 6.64 5.08
CA ALA A 71 -20.40 7.64 4.71
C ALA A 71 -20.80 8.57 5.87
N GLY A 72 -20.34 8.27 7.09
CA GLY A 72 -20.65 9.04 8.28
C GLY A 72 -19.88 10.36 8.38
N PRO A 73 -20.18 11.19 9.40
CA PRO A 73 -19.53 12.49 9.61
C PRO A 73 -18.05 12.39 10.03
N LYS A 74 -17.57 11.20 10.38
CA LYS A 74 -16.18 10.92 10.79
C LYS A 74 -15.67 9.67 10.06
N PRO A 75 -15.43 9.77 8.73
CA PRO A 75 -15.07 8.63 7.90
C PRO A 75 -13.75 7.95 8.31
N ASP A 76 -12.85 8.69 8.96
CA ASP A 76 -11.60 8.21 9.55
C ASP A 76 -11.82 7.11 10.61
N GLN A 77 -12.96 7.10 11.31
CA GLN A 77 -13.30 6.06 12.29
C GLN A 77 -13.50 4.68 11.65
N ALA A 78 -13.69 4.61 10.33
CA ALA A 78 -13.74 3.35 9.60
C ALA A 78 -12.44 2.53 9.76
N LEU A 79 -11.30 3.16 10.04
CA LEU A 79 -10.04 2.47 10.30
C LEU A 79 -10.11 1.52 11.51
N ALA A 80 -10.93 1.82 12.52
CA ALA A 80 -11.09 0.96 13.69
C ALA A 80 -11.84 -0.35 13.39
N LEU A 81 -12.49 -0.45 12.22
CA LEU A 81 -13.25 -1.62 11.79
C LEU A 81 -12.41 -2.64 11.03
N VAL A 82 -11.16 -2.31 10.72
CA VAL A 82 -10.27 -3.12 9.89
C VAL A 82 -8.88 -3.27 10.49
N SER A 83 -8.17 -4.31 10.05
CA SER A 83 -6.71 -4.38 10.13
C SER A 83 -6.12 -4.20 8.74
N LEU A 84 -5.00 -3.51 8.63
CA LEU A 84 -4.37 -3.17 7.36
C LEU A 84 -3.11 -4.03 7.15
N PRO A 85 -3.19 -5.15 6.41
CA PRO A 85 -2.01 -5.95 6.05
C PRO A 85 -1.09 -5.26 5.04
N GLY A 86 -1.54 -4.18 4.40
CA GLY A 86 -0.77 -3.42 3.41
C GLY A 86 -1.55 -3.17 2.13
N GLY A 87 -0.83 -2.71 1.12
CA GLY A 87 -1.36 -2.50 -0.22
C GLY A 87 -0.31 -1.87 -1.13
N GLY A 88 -0.57 -1.87 -2.44
CA GLY A 88 0.31 -1.23 -3.41
C GLY A 88 -0.02 0.26 -3.52
N GLY A 89 1.01 1.11 -3.44
CA GLY A 89 0.89 2.56 -3.59
C GLY A 89 0.25 3.00 -4.92
N THR A 90 0.06 4.30 -5.08
CA THR A 90 -0.67 4.86 -6.23
C THR A 90 0.04 4.62 -7.56
N VAL A 91 -0.71 4.10 -8.53
CA VAL A 91 -0.28 3.73 -9.88
C VAL A 91 -0.96 4.65 -10.88
N LEU A 92 -0.16 5.31 -11.72
CA LEU A 92 -0.64 6.17 -12.80
C LEU A 92 -1.36 5.36 -13.90
N PRO A 93 -2.20 5.98 -14.74
CA PRO A 93 -2.83 5.33 -15.89
C PRO A 93 -1.86 4.54 -16.75
N GLY A 94 -2.20 3.29 -17.06
CA GLY A 94 -1.37 2.37 -17.83
C GLY A 94 -0.17 1.76 -17.08
N GLY A 95 0.06 2.17 -15.84
CA GLY A 95 1.14 1.65 -14.99
C GLY A 95 0.78 0.36 -14.25
N SER A 96 1.77 -0.20 -13.56
CA SER A 96 1.58 -1.30 -12.60
C SER A 96 2.49 -1.15 -11.39
N ALA A 97 2.07 -1.69 -10.25
CA ALA A 97 2.92 -1.84 -9.07
C ALA A 97 2.68 -3.20 -8.42
N SER A 98 3.70 -3.68 -7.71
CA SER A 98 3.65 -4.95 -7.01
C SER A 98 4.12 -4.80 -5.57
N ALA A 99 3.56 -5.63 -4.69
CA ALA A 99 3.99 -5.74 -3.31
C ALA A 99 3.66 -7.13 -2.77
N VAL A 100 4.47 -7.62 -1.84
CA VAL A 100 4.29 -8.93 -1.22
C VAL A 100 3.83 -8.77 0.22
N PHE A 101 2.70 -9.42 0.52
CA PHE A 101 2.00 -9.37 1.80
C PHE A 101 1.96 -10.74 2.44
N GLU A 102 1.96 -10.78 3.76
CA GLU A 102 1.60 -11.98 4.51
C GLU A 102 0.10 -11.96 4.82
N LEU A 103 -0.67 -12.85 4.21
CA LEU A 103 -2.12 -12.87 4.33
C LEU A 103 -2.62 -13.94 5.28
N THR A 104 -3.49 -13.54 6.20
CA THR A 104 -4.14 -14.42 7.15
C THR A 104 -5.55 -14.77 6.67
N ALA A 105 -6.03 -15.98 6.96
CA ALA A 105 -7.35 -16.44 6.51
C ALA A 105 -8.48 -15.56 7.07
N GLY A 106 -9.44 -15.16 6.24
CA GLY A 106 -10.60 -14.35 6.66
C GLY A 106 -11.19 -13.47 5.57
N ARG A 107 -12.13 -12.61 5.96
CA ARG A 107 -12.81 -11.67 5.06
C ARG A 107 -11.96 -10.41 4.89
N HIS A 108 -11.63 -10.11 3.65
CA HIS A 108 -10.86 -8.95 3.26
C HIS A 108 -11.64 -8.12 2.25
N ILE A 109 -11.16 -6.90 2.03
CA ILE A 109 -11.58 -6.05 0.93
C ILE A 109 -10.35 -5.46 0.23
N LEU A 110 -10.49 -5.17 -1.05
CA LEU A 110 -9.65 -4.24 -1.79
C LEU A 110 -10.37 -2.90 -1.83
N ALA A 111 -9.67 -1.81 -1.54
CA ALA A 111 -10.23 -0.47 -1.50
C ALA A 111 -9.31 0.53 -2.19
N CYS A 112 -9.90 1.51 -2.89
CA CYS A 112 -9.18 2.65 -3.44
C CYS A 112 -9.64 3.95 -2.77
N PHE A 113 -8.75 4.58 -2.02
CA PHE A 113 -8.97 5.89 -1.38
C PHE A 113 -8.45 7.10 -2.18
N VAL A 114 -7.89 6.91 -3.39
CA VAL A 114 -7.42 8.04 -4.21
C VAL A 114 -8.61 8.96 -4.52
N PRO A 115 -8.49 10.28 -4.27
CA PRO A 115 -9.51 11.25 -4.66
C PRO A 115 -9.52 11.46 -6.17
N SER A 116 -10.72 11.48 -6.76
CA SER A 116 -10.94 12.01 -8.10
C SER A 116 -10.69 13.53 -8.13
N ALA A 117 -10.71 14.13 -9.32
CA ALA A 117 -10.55 15.57 -9.52
C ALA A 117 -11.60 16.42 -8.78
N ASP A 118 -12.78 15.85 -8.48
CA ASP A 118 -13.83 16.47 -7.66
C ASP A 118 -13.58 16.37 -6.14
N GLY A 119 -12.45 15.78 -5.73
CA GLY A 119 -12.07 15.56 -4.34
C GLY A 119 -12.74 14.34 -3.69
N VAL A 120 -13.63 13.63 -4.40
CA VAL A 120 -14.33 12.47 -3.85
C VAL A 120 -13.44 11.21 -3.99
N PRO A 121 -13.14 10.49 -2.90
CA PRO A 121 -12.34 9.27 -2.96
C PRO A 121 -13.07 8.16 -3.72
N HIS A 122 -12.34 7.36 -4.50
CA HIS A 122 -12.92 6.32 -5.34
C HIS A 122 -13.77 5.29 -4.58
N ILE A 123 -13.43 4.98 -3.34
CA ILE A 123 -14.23 4.10 -2.48
C ILE A 123 -15.65 4.65 -2.26
N ALA A 124 -15.81 5.97 -2.11
CA ALA A 124 -17.11 6.62 -1.99
C ALA A 124 -17.89 6.58 -3.32
N LYS A 125 -17.19 6.36 -4.44
CA LYS A 125 -17.77 6.10 -5.77
C LYS A 125 -18.02 4.61 -6.04
N GLY A 126 -17.74 3.73 -5.07
CA GLY A 126 -17.99 2.29 -5.16
C GLY A 126 -16.75 1.42 -5.37
N MET A 127 -15.53 1.98 -5.36
CA MET A 127 -14.29 1.24 -5.61
C MET A 127 -13.83 0.39 -4.41
N VAL A 128 -14.62 -0.63 -4.12
CA VAL A 128 -14.39 -1.63 -3.09
C VAL A 128 -14.76 -3.02 -3.60
N LEU A 129 -13.91 -4.01 -3.36
CA LEU A 129 -14.15 -5.39 -3.77
C LEU A 129 -13.92 -6.36 -2.59
N PRO A 130 -14.95 -7.11 -2.14
CA PRO A 130 -14.77 -8.17 -1.15
C PRO A 130 -13.91 -9.32 -1.70
N VAL A 131 -12.99 -9.80 -0.88
CA VAL A 131 -12.12 -10.96 -1.19
C VAL A 131 -12.07 -11.88 0.02
N THR A 132 -12.17 -13.19 -0.21
CA THR A 132 -11.96 -14.19 0.84
C THR A 132 -10.52 -14.69 0.78
N VAL A 133 -9.82 -14.66 1.92
CA VAL A 133 -8.51 -15.30 2.05
C VAL A 133 -8.71 -16.66 2.72
N ALA A 134 -8.34 -17.73 2.04
CA ALA A 134 -8.36 -19.08 2.58
C ALA A 134 -7.15 -19.33 3.50
N ALA A 135 -7.22 -20.36 4.33
CA ALA A 135 -6.04 -20.82 5.06
C ALA A 135 -4.94 -21.26 4.08
N PRO A 136 -3.65 -20.97 4.36
CA PRO A 136 -2.56 -21.48 3.54
C PRO A 136 -2.63 -23.01 3.47
N THR A 137 -2.48 -23.57 2.26
CA THR A 137 -2.36 -25.01 2.04
C THR A 137 -0.97 -25.33 1.51
N GLY A 138 -0.32 -26.33 2.10
CA GLY A 138 1.03 -26.73 1.71
C GLY A 138 2.13 -25.88 2.35
N GLN A 139 3.32 -25.92 1.74
CA GLN A 139 4.51 -25.25 2.26
C GLN A 139 4.44 -23.74 2.01
N ALA A 140 4.73 -22.95 3.05
CA ALA A 140 4.72 -21.49 2.95
C ALA A 140 5.83 -21.00 2.01
N ALA A 141 5.47 -20.16 1.03
CA ALA A 141 6.44 -19.35 0.31
C ALA A 141 7.10 -18.37 1.28
N LYS A 142 8.39 -18.10 1.08
CA LYS A 142 9.09 -17.07 1.83
C LYS A 142 8.89 -15.73 1.17
N LEU A 143 8.78 -14.66 1.97
CA LEU A 143 8.86 -13.31 1.45
C LEU A 143 10.18 -13.13 0.67
N PRO A 144 10.18 -12.37 -0.43
CA PRO A 144 11.42 -12.06 -1.15
C PRO A 144 12.44 -11.45 -0.20
N GLN A 145 13.71 -11.81 -0.36
CA GLN A 145 14.78 -11.26 0.46
C GLN A 145 14.90 -9.74 0.17
N PRO A 146 14.62 -8.87 1.15
CA PRO A 146 14.72 -7.44 0.96
C PRO A 146 16.20 -7.01 0.88
N SER A 147 16.49 -6.00 0.07
CA SER A 147 17.82 -5.38 -0.03
C SER A 147 18.00 -4.22 0.97
N ALA A 148 16.89 -3.70 1.52
CA ALA A 148 16.88 -2.59 2.45
C ALA A 148 15.68 -2.67 3.42
N GLU A 149 15.74 -1.94 4.55
CA GLU A 149 14.65 -1.84 5.52
C GLU A 149 14.25 -0.36 5.71
N ALA A 150 12.95 -0.10 5.62
CA ALA A 150 12.31 1.16 5.99
C ALA A 150 11.41 0.93 7.21
N VAL A 151 11.54 1.79 8.22
CA VAL A 151 10.74 1.74 9.45
C VAL A 151 9.81 2.95 9.50
N LEU A 152 8.52 2.68 9.69
CA LEU A 152 7.51 3.69 10.03
C LEU A 152 7.25 3.63 11.53
N LYS A 153 7.42 4.75 12.22
CA LYS A 153 7.17 4.80 13.65
C LYS A 153 6.79 6.22 14.06
N ASP A 154 5.71 6.31 14.84
CA ASP A 154 5.16 7.59 15.27
C ASP A 154 4.96 8.48 14.03
N PHE A 155 5.45 9.72 14.01
CA PHE A 155 5.34 10.57 12.81
C PHE A 155 6.66 10.68 12.04
N VAL A 156 7.45 9.59 11.99
CA VAL A 156 8.79 9.59 11.39
C VAL A 156 9.00 8.42 10.44
N PHE A 157 9.74 8.68 9.37
CA PHE A 157 10.31 7.68 8.47
C PHE A 157 11.81 7.48 8.69
N GLU A 158 12.20 6.27 9.09
CA GLU A 158 13.59 5.81 9.00
C GLU A 158 13.75 5.08 7.67
N LEU A 159 14.20 5.81 6.64
CA LEU A 159 14.43 5.27 5.31
C LEU A 159 15.87 4.83 5.14
N PRO A 160 16.12 3.73 4.40
CA PRO A 160 17.46 3.40 3.93
C PRO A 160 17.87 4.35 2.80
N GLU A 161 19.11 4.24 2.34
CA GLU A 161 19.49 4.82 1.06
C GLU A 161 18.73 4.09 -0.07
N LEU A 162 17.95 4.86 -0.84
CA LEU A 162 17.20 4.36 -2.00
C LEU A 162 17.84 4.92 -3.27
N LYS A 163 18.08 4.05 -4.26
CA LYS A 163 18.73 4.40 -5.52
C LYS A 163 17.78 4.20 -6.70
N ALA A 164 18.13 4.82 -7.83
CA ALA A 164 17.47 4.55 -9.10
C ALA A 164 17.47 3.03 -9.40
N GLY A 165 16.39 2.57 -10.02
CA GLY A 165 16.20 1.18 -10.41
C GLY A 165 15.23 0.44 -9.48
N LYS A 166 15.20 -0.89 -9.65
CA LYS A 166 14.30 -1.78 -8.93
C LYS A 166 14.89 -2.17 -7.58
N THR A 167 14.10 -2.07 -6.52
CA THR A 167 14.52 -2.48 -5.18
C THR A 167 13.36 -3.09 -4.40
N ALA A 168 13.66 -4.13 -3.62
CA ALA A 168 12.73 -4.75 -2.71
C ALA A 168 13.03 -4.24 -1.29
N VAL A 169 12.11 -3.45 -0.74
CA VAL A 169 12.28 -2.82 0.57
C VAL A 169 11.38 -3.53 1.57
N LYS A 170 11.94 -4.02 2.66
CA LYS A 170 11.15 -4.42 3.81
C LYS A 170 10.61 -3.16 4.47
N VAL A 171 9.30 -3.07 4.56
CA VAL A 171 8.61 -1.94 5.17
C VAL A 171 7.92 -2.45 6.42
N ILE A 172 8.27 -1.89 7.58
CA ILE A 172 7.71 -2.32 8.88
C ILE A 172 7.13 -1.14 9.64
N ASN A 173 5.89 -1.29 10.09
CA ASN A 173 5.29 -0.37 11.04
C ASN A 173 5.67 -0.79 12.48
N ARG A 174 6.49 0.03 13.15
CA ARG A 174 6.85 -0.11 14.57
C ARG A 174 6.14 0.89 15.48
N GLY A 175 5.29 1.75 14.91
CA GLY A 175 4.42 2.67 15.65
C GLY A 175 3.14 1.99 16.15
N PRO A 176 2.41 2.65 17.07
CA PRO A 176 1.12 2.16 17.55
C PRO A 176 -0.04 2.48 16.58
N GLN A 177 0.14 3.47 15.70
CA GLN A 177 -0.86 3.88 14.72
C GLN A 177 -0.63 3.19 13.37
N PRO A 178 -1.66 3.03 12.52
CA PRO A 178 -1.44 2.62 11.14
C PRO A 178 -0.61 3.66 10.39
N HIS A 179 0.35 3.22 9.58
CA HIS A 179 1.19 4.09 8.76
C HIS A 179 1.29 3.56 7.33
N GLU A 180 1.54 4.44 6.38
CA GLU A 180 1.84 4.11 5.00
C GLU A 180 3.18 4.75 4.58
N LEU A 181 3.83 4.15 3.60
CA LEU A 181 4.98 4.71 2.91
C LEU A 181 4.56 5.02 1.48
N SER A 182 3.93 6.18 1.27
CA SER A 182 3.67 6.68 -0.09
C SER A 182 4.88 7.46 -0.58
N ILE A 183 5.31 7.20 -1.82
CA ILE A 183 6.49 7.84 -2.40
C ILE A 183 6.03 8.72 -3.56
N LEU A 184 6.38 10.00 -3.49
CA LEU A 184 6.08 10.99 -4.51
C LEU A 184 7.38 11.46 -5.17
N ARG A 185 7.45 11.43 -6.50
CA ARG A 185 8.53 12.08 -7.25
C ARG A 185 8.21 13.57 -7.36
N LEU A 186 9.06 14.42 -6.79
CA LEU A 186 8.89 15.86 -6.79
C LEU A 186 9.19 16.44 -8.18
N ALA A 187 8.39 17.40 -8.62
CA ALA A 187 8.73 18.20 -9.80
C ALA A 187 9.97 19.07 -9.50
N ALA A 188 10.66 19.52 -10.55
CA ALA A 188 11.88 20.30 -10.40
C ALA A 188 11.65 21.55 -9.53
N GLY A 189 12.48 21.70 -8.50
CA GLY A 189 12.41 22.82 -7.56
C GLY A 189 11.24 22.78 -6.57
N LYS A 190 10.47 21.69 -6.51
CA LYS A 190 9.42 21.50 -5.50
C LYS A 190 9.94 20.81 -4.24
N THR A 191 9.27 21.10 -3.14
CA THR A 191 9.63 20.67 -1.78
C THR A 191 8.47 19.97 -1.08
N ALA A 192 8.74 19.31 0.04
CA ALA A 192 7.73 18.77 0.94
C ALA A 192 6.75 19.84 1.41
N ALA A 193 7.22 21.07 1.66
CA ALA A 193 6.35 22.17 2.06
C ALA A 193 5.34 22.53 0.97
N ASP A 194 5.77 22.54 -0.31
CA ASP A 194 4.87 22.77 -1.44
C ASP A 194 3.80 21.66 -1.53
N VAL A 195 4.21 20.40 -1.34
CA VAL A 195 3.29 19.26 -1.36
C VAL A 195 2.30 19.28 -0.19
N LEU A 196 2.75 19.63 1.01
CA LEU A 196 1.87 19.77 2.17
C LEU A 196 0.85 20.90 1.98
N ALA A 197 1.29 22.04 1.45
CA ALA A 197 0.38 23.15 1.10
C ALA A 197 -0.65 22.72 0.04
N PHE A 198 -0.24 21.90 -0.93
CA PHE A 198 -1.14 21.34 -1.93
C PHE A 198 -2.23 20.45 -1.32
N PHE A 199 -1.92 19.62 -0.33
CA PHE A 199 -2.94 18.78 0.33
C PHE A 199 -3.89 19.55 1.26
N GLN A 200 -3.59 20.82 1.58
CA GLN A 200 -4.44 21.65 2.42
C GLN A 200 -5.50 22.44 1.64
N GLN A 201 -5.40 22.51 0.32
CA GLN A 201 -6.28 23.31 -0.55
C GLN A 201 -6.67 22.51 -1.80
N PRO A 202 -7.76 22.86 -2.49
CA PRO A 202 -8.05 22.28 -3.79
C PRO A 202 -6.84 22.44 -4.75
N PRO A 203 -6.44 21.37 -5.45
CA PRO A 203 -5.34 21.43 -6.41
C PRO A 203 -5.50 22.59 -7.39
N SER A 204 -4.46 23.40 -7.56
CA SER A 204 -4.40 24.42 -8.60
C SER A 204 -2.99 24.52 -9.20
N GLY A 205 -2.92 24.85 -10.48
CA GLY A 205 -1.65 24.94 -11.20
C GLY A 205 -1.09 23.60 -11.67
N PRO A 206 0.17 23.58 -12.16
CA PRO A 206 0.80 22.37 -12.66
C PRO A 206 1.04 21.35 -11.53
N PRO A 207 1.10 20.03 -11.84
CA PRO A 207 1.41 19.01 -10.85
C PRO A 207 2.72 19.30 -10.12
N LEU A 208 2.68 19.24 -8.79
CA LEU A 208 3.87 19.44 -7.94
C LEU A 208 4.69 18.16 -7.78
N PHE A 209 4.07 17.01 -8.05
CA PHE A 209 4.65 15.69 -7.92
C PHE A 209 3.95 14.69 -8.85
N GLN A 210 4.55 13.52 -8.99
CA GLN A 210 3.94 12.32 -9.55
C GLN A 210 4.01 11.21 -8.50
N SER A 211 2.99 10.35 -8.41
CA SER A 211 3.12 9.15 -7.59
C SER A 211 4.24 8.26 -8.13
N ALA A 212 5.08 7.76 -7.23
CA ALA A 212 6.11 6.77 -7.50
C ALA A 212 5.84 5.46 -6.73
N GLY A 213 4.57 5.24 -6.34
CA GLY A 213 4.13 4.02 -5.66
C GLY A 213 4.43 4.07 -4.17
N GLY A 214 4.92 2.94 -3.64
CA GLY A 214 5.11 2.74 -2.21
C GLY A 214 4.21 1.63 -1.65
N VAL A 215 4.02 1.66 -0.34
CA VAL A 215 3.24 0.69 0.43
C VAL A 215 2.14 1.42 1.17
N ASN A 216 0.89 1.02 0.91
CA ASN A 216 -0.29 1.57 1.59
C ASN A 216 -0.36 1.14 3.06
N GLY A 217 -1.42 1.55 3.76
CA GLY A 217 -1.55 1.43 5.20
C GLY A 217 -1.22 0.05 5.75
N LEU A 218 -0.39 0.08 6.79
CA LEU A 218 0.08 -1.04 7.59
C LEU A 218 -0.39 -0.82 9.03
N SER A 219 -1.15 -1.75 9.59
CA SER A 219 -1.43 -1.75 11.04
C SER A 219 -0.13 -1.90 11.84
N ALA A 220 -0.20 -1.58 13.14
CA ALA A 220 0.93 -1.74 14.04
C ALA A 220 1.54 -3.15 13.93
N ARG A 221 2.88 -3.23 13.90
CA ARG A 221 3.68 -4.46 13.81
C ARG A 221 3.58 -5.22 12.48
N VAL A 222 2.82 -4.73 11.50
CA VAL A 222 2.77 -5.34 10.17
C VAL A 222 4.07 -5.06 9.42
N THR A 223 4.57 -6.10 8.76
CA THR A 223 5.75 -6.05 7.88
C THR A 223 5.34 -6.54 6.49
N VAL A 224 5.80 -5.85 5.46
CA VAL A 224 5.62 -6.24 4.06
C VAL A 224 6.91 -6.06 3.28
N VAL A 225 6.97 -6.59 2.06
CA VAL A 225 8.04 -6.27 1.10
C VAL A 225 7.42 -5.46 -0.03
N GLY A 226 7.75 -4.17 -0.09
CA GLY A 226 7.38 -3.28 -1.19
C GLY A 226 8.37 -3.42 -2.33
N GLU A 227 7.88 -3.54 -3.56
CA GLU A 227 8.71 -3.55 -4.77
C GLU A 227 8.65 -2.16 -5.41
N LEU A 228 9.75 -1.42 -5.31
CA LEU A 228 9.86 -0.05 -5.81
C LEU A 228 10.65 -0.03 -7.12
N GLU A 229 10.28 0.87 -8.01
CA GLU A 229 11.03 1.21 -9.22
C GLU A 229 11.22 2.72 -9.28
N LEU A 230 12.42 3.17 -8.91
CA LEU A 230 12.76 4.59 -8.84
C LEU A 230 13.58 5.03 -10.05
N THR A 231 13.55 6.32 -10.35
CA THR A 231 14.31 6.96 -11.42
C THR A 231 15.00 8.18 -10.85
N ALA A 232 16.15 8.58 -11.42
CA ALA A 232 16.88 9.77 -10.98
C ALA A 232 15.95 10.99 -10.76
N GLY A 233 16.00 11.57 -9.55
CA GLY A 233 15.11 12.62 -9.11
C GLY A 233 15.11 12.91 -7.61
N ALA A 234 14.30 13.90 -7.25
CA ALA A 234 13.97 14.22 -5.87
C ALA A 234 12.64 13.56 -5.50
N TYR A 235 12.56 13.04 -4.28
CA TYR A 235 11.43 12.27 -3.79
C TYR A 235 10.99 12.73 -2.41
N LEU A 236 9.73 12.45 -2.11
CA LEU A 236 9.11 12.66 -0.82
C LEU A 236 8.43 11.37 -0.38
N ALA A 237 8.85 10.82 0.75
CA ALA A 237 8.04 9.87 1.50
C ALA A 237 7.00 10.64 2.31
N ILE A 238 5.74 10.21 2.27
CA ILE A 238 4.61 10.86 2.92
C ILE A 238 3.64 9.81 3.48
N CYS A 239 3.06 10.10 4.64
CA CYS A 239 1.97 9.31 5.22
C CYS A 239 0.70 10.16 5.31
N LEU A 240 -0.35 9.80 4.56
CA LEU A 240 -1.62 10.51 4.55
C LEU A 240 -2.69 9.86 5.44
N ILE A 241 -2.34 8.82 6.18
CA ILE A 241 -3.25 8.19 7.13
C ILE A 241 -3.66 9.22 8.20
N PRO A 242 -4.95 9.38 8.49
CA PRO A 242 -5.41 10.28 9.54
C PRO A 242 -5.05 9.73 10.91
N ASP A 243 -4.58 10.62 11.79
CA ASP A 243 -4.39 10.35 13.21
C ASP A 243 -5.74 9.99 13.87
N PRO A 244 -5.90 8.82 14.51
CA PRO A 244 -7.18 8.42 15.08
C PRO A 244 -7.73 9.35 16.17
N ALA A 245 -6.88 10.16 16.80
CA ALA A 245 -7.30 11.08 17.86
C ALA A 245 -7.83 12.41 17.32
N SER A 246 -7.19 12.98 16.30
CA SER A 246 -7.48 14.31 15.76
C SER A 246 -8.13 14.31 14.38
N GLY A 247 -8.04 13.21 13.62
CA GLY A 247 -8.42 13.11 12.21
C GLY A 247 -7.43 13.80 11.25
N VAL A 248 -6.36 14.43 11.77
CA VAL A 248 -5.37 15.15 10.96
C VAL A 248 -4.44 14.13 10.27
N PRO A 249 -4.14 14.27 8.96
CA PRO A 249 -3.18 13.40 8.28
C PRO A 249 -1.79 13.44 8.95
N HIS A 250 -1.14 12.29 9.09
CA HIS A 250 0.20 12.20 9.72
C HIS A 250 1.24 13.12 9.06
N ALA A 251 1.13 13.36 7.75
CA ALA A 251 1.97 14.30 7.02
C ALA A 251 1.89 15.73 7.61
N ALA A 252 0.70 16.20 8.01
CA ALA A 252 0.51 17.49 8.66
C ALA A 252 1.01 17.51 10.11
N LEU A 253 1.22 16.34 10.72
CA LEU A 253 1.91 16.16 12.00
C LEU A 253 3.44 15.97 11.85
N GLY A 254 3.96 16.10 10.62
CA GLY A 254 5.38 16.05 10.32
C GLY A 254 5.88 14.74 9.72
N MET A 255 5.00 13.76 9.45
CA MET A 255 5.36 12.48 8.84
C MET A 255 5.62 12.60 7.33
N VAL A 256 6.69 13.32 7.02
CA VAL A 256 7.24 13.53 5.68
C VAL A 256 8.75 13.38 5.71
N LYS A 257 9.33 12.92 4.61
CA LYS A 257 10.80 12.85 4.46
C LYS A 257 11.21 13.01 3.01
N GLU A 258 11.92 14.09 2.71
CA GLU A 258 12.58 14.23 1.42
C GLU A 258 13.80 13.31 1.33
N PHE A 259 14.03 12.76 0.14
CA PHE A 259 15.24 12.05 -0.21
C PHE A 259 15.52 12.23 -1.70
N ALA A 260 16.75 11.97 -2.12
CA ALA A 260 17.11 11.91 -3.53
C ALA A 260 17.67 10.53 -3.80
N ASP A 261 17.34 9.97 -4.95
CA ASP A 261 18.03 8.78 -5.40
C ASP A 261 19.38 9.19 -6.00
N LYS A 262 20.46 8.78 -5.34
CA LYS A 262 21.84 9.02 -5.81
C LYS A 262 22.46 7.74 -6.31
#